data_AF-A0A925FX10-F1
#
_entry.id   AF-A0A925FX10-F1
#
_cell.length_a   1.000
_cell.length_b   1.000
_cell.length_c   1.000
_cell.angle_alpha   90.00
_cell.angle_beta   90.00
_cell.angle_gamma   90.00
#
_symmetry.space_group_name_H-M   'P 1'
#
loop_
_entity.id
_entity.type
_entity.pdbx_description
1 polymer ?
#
loop_
_entity_poly.entity_id
_entity_poly.type
_entity_poly.pdbx_seq_one_letter_code
_entity_poly.pdbx_strand_id
1 'polypeptide(L)'
;MTRYRKIVWNEGMLLTPHHFQQWDNYYEDIVSSRLSSVMPYEWGILELQVNREAVANGQFQIVLCRGIMPDGLLLNIPQTDVAPDPRPIED
;
A
#
# COMPACT_ATOMS: atom_id res chain seq x y z
N MET A 1 -10.24 19.98 5.92
CA MET A 1 -11.12 19.61 4.78
C MET A 1 -11.53 18.17 5.00
N THR A 2 -12.83 17.87 5.08
CA THR A 2 -13.33 16.51 5.36
C THR A 2 -13.03 15.63 4.15
N ARG A 3 -11.95 14.86 4.22
CA ARG A 3 -11.21 14.42 3.03
C ARG A 3 -11.96 13.38 2.20
N TYR A 4 -12.92 12.65 2.76
CA TYR A 4 -13.66 11.62 2.01
C TYR A 4 -15.10 11.47 2.50
N ARG A 5 -16.07 11.71 1.60
CA ARG A 5 -17.50 11.50 1.85
C ARG A 5 -17.97 10.29 1.06
N LYS A 6 -18.91 9.55 1.63
CA LYS A 6 -19.62 8.47 0.95
C LYS A 6 -20.29 9.01 -0.32
N ILE A 7 -20.13 8.31 -1.45
CA ILE A 7 -20.86 8.62 -2.68
C ILE A 7 -22.36 8.34 -2.45
N VAL A 8 -23.19 9.29 -2.89
CA VAL A 8 -24.64 9.14 -2.94
C VAL A 8 -25.02 8.72 -4.35
N TRP A 9 -25.49 7.48 -4.49
CA TRP A 9 -25.94 6.93 -5.76
C TRP A 9 -27.38 7.32 -6.02
N ASN A 10 -27.65 7.90 -7.19
CA ASN A 10 -28.99 8.32 -7.60
C ASN A 10 -29.31 7.77 -8.99
N GLU A 11 -30.60 7.56 -9.24
CA GLU A 11 -31.08 7.14 -10.55
C GLU A 11 -30.72 8.18 -11.63
N GLY A 12 -30.28 7.71 -12.80
CA GLY A 12 -29.88 8.57 -13.91
C GLY A 12 -28.52 9.26 -13.75
N MET A 13 -27.75 8.97 -12.70
CA MET A 13 -26.41 9.53 -12.51
C MET A 13 -25.44 9.03 -13.58
N LEU A 14 -24.73 9.95 -14.23
CA LEU A 14 -23.63 9.60 -15.13
C LEU A 14 -22.46 9.04 -14.33
N LEU A 15 -22.15 7.76 -14.54
CA LEU A 15 -21.01 7.10 -13.92
C LEU A 15 -19.69 7.60 -14.52
N THR A 16 -18.74 7.87 -13.64
CA THR A 16 -17.39 8.34 -14.01
C THR A 16 -16.38 7.61 -13.13
N PRO A 17 -15.11 7.47 -13.57
CA PRO A 17 -14.06 6.85 -12.77
C PRO A 17 -13.92 7.47 -11.37
N HIS A 18 -14.14 8.78 -11.24
CA HIS A 18 -14.06 9.48 -9.96
C HIS A 18 -15.06 8.98 -8.91
N HIS A 19 -16.24 8.51 -9.31
CA HIS A 19 -17.21 7.93 -8.37
C HIS A 19 -16.67 6.65 -7.74
N PHE A 20 -16.01 5.80 -8.53
CA PHE A 20 -15.40 4.57 -8.04
C PHE A 20 -14.18 4.87 -7.17
N GLN A 21 -13.29 5.76 -7.60
CA GLN A 21 -12.14 6.20 -6.81
C GLN A 21 -12.55 6.76 -5.45
N GLN A 22 -13.59 7.61 -5.41
CA GLN A 22 -14.08 8.18 -4.17
C GLN A 22 -14.79 7.14 -3.27
N TRP A 23 -15.44 6.15 -3.88
CA TRP A 23 -16.02 5.02 -3.15
C TRP A 23 -14.92 4.20 -2.47
N ASP A 24 -13.88 3.81 -3.21
CA ASP A 24 -12.75 3.02 -2.67
C ASP A 24 -12.04 3.78 -1.54
N ASN A 25 -11.67 5.05 -1.77
CA ASN A 25 -11.05 5.90 -0.76
C ASN A 25 -11.89 6.01 0.52
N TYR A 26 -13.22 6.12 0.40
CA TYR A 26 -14.10 6.22 1.57
C TYR A 26 -14.05 4.96 2.44
N TYR A 27 -13.94 3.77 1.85
CA TYR A 27 -13.85 2.52 2.60
C TYR A 27 -12.45 2.29 3.18
N GLU A 28 -11.39 2.62 2.43
CA GLU A 28 -10.00 2.57 2.93
C GLU A 28 -9.83 3.45 4.18
N ASP A 29 -10.36 4.67 4.15
CA ASP A 29 -10.34 5.60 5.28
C ASP A 29 -11.08 5.05 6.51
N ILE A 30 -12.24 4.40 6.33
CA ILE A 30 -12.96 3.78 7.45
C ILE A 30 -12.12 2.68 8.08
N VAL A 31 -11.44 1.87 7.28
CA VAL A 31 -10.60 0.77 7.76
C VAL A 31 -9.40 1.33 8.52
N SER A 32 -8.65 2.27 7.92
CA SER A 32 -7.51 2.91 8.58
C SER A 32 -7.92 3.62 9.88
N SER A 33 -9.04 4.36 9.88
CA SER A 33 -9.54 5.04 11.07
C SER A 33 -9.89 4.07 12.21
N ARG A 34 -10.45 2.90 11.88
CA ARG A 34 -10.75 1.87 12.88
C ARG A 34 -9.48 1.18 13.39
N LEU A 35 -8.54 0.85 12.51
CA LEU A 35 -7.28 0.20 12.90
C LEU A 35 -6.42 1.11 13.78
N SER A 36 -6.24 2.37 13.38
CA SER A 36 -5.51 3.38 14.16
C SER A 36 -6.13 3.66 15.53
N SER A 37 -7.45 3.43 15.70
CA SER A 37 -8.12 3.58 16.99
C SER A 37 -7.76 2.47 18.01
N VAL A 38 -7.27 1.32 17.54
CA VAL A 38 -6.94 0.16 18.40
C VAL A 38 -5.45 -0.18 18.42
N MET A 39 -4.69 0.24 17.41
CA MET A 39 -3.27 -0.02 17.29
C MET A 39 -2.55 1.23 16.76
N PRO A 40 -1.61 1.82 17.52
CA PRO A 40 -0.76 2.88 16.99
C PRO A 40 0.21 2.31 15.95
N TYR A 41 0.51 3.08 14.90
CA TYR A 41 1.41 2.69 13.82
C TYR A 41 0.99 1.37 13.16
N GLU A 42 -0.25 1.32 12.65
CA GLU A 42 -0.86 0.15 12.00
C GLU A 42 -0.26 -0.23 10.63
N TRP A 43 0.93 0.28 10.32
CA TRP A 43 1.65 0.13 9.06
C TRP A 43 3.05 -0.45 9.31
N GLY A 44 3.67 -1.01 8.27
CA GLY A 44 5.00 -1.60 8.34
C GLY A 44 5.18 -2.82 7.45
N ILE A 45 6.31 -3.51 7.63
CA ILE A 45 6.64 -4.73 6.91
C ILE A 45 6.00 -5.93 7.61
N LEU A 46 5.23 -6.71 6.84
CA LEU A 46 4.64 -7.98 7.26
C LEU A 46 5.58 -9.15 6.94
N GLU A 47 6.26 -9.09 5.79
CA GLU A 47 7.17 -10.13 5.33
C GLU A 47 8.25 -9.51 4.45
N LEU A 48 9.50 -9.94 4.60
CA LEU A 48 10.62 -9.49 3.76
C LEU A 48 11.60 -10.64 3.53
N GLN A 49 11.88 -10.89 2.25
CA GLN A 49 12.93 -11.78 1.80
C GLN A 49 13.91 -11.01 0.92
N VAL A 50 15.18 -11.08 1.27
CA VAL A 50 16.29 -10.45 0.53
C VAL A 50 17.15 -11.53 -0.11
N ASN A 51 17.68 -11.26 -1.30
CA ASN A 51 18.62 -12.14 -1.97
C ASN A 51 19.97 -12.12 -1.23
N ARG A 52 20.28 -13.20 -0.50
CA ARG A 52 21.52 -13.31 0.29
C ARG A 52 22.78 -13.35 -0.57
N GLU A 53 22.72 -13.94 -1.76
CA GLU A 53 23.85 -13.98 -2.69
C GLU A 53 24.14 -12.59 -3.26
N ALA A 54 23.10 -11.83 -3.61
CA ALA A 54 23.27 -10.44 -4.03
C ALA A 54 23.92 -9.61 -2.92
N VAL A 55 23.48 -9.78 -1.67
CA VAL A 55 24.05 -9.07 -0.51
C VAL A 55 25.52 -9.41 -0.32
N ALA A 56 25.89 -10.69 -0.46
CA ALA A 56 27.30 -11.11 -0.41
C ALA A 56 28.16 -10.50 -1.53
N ASN A 57 27.54 -10.13 -2.66
CA ASN A 57 28.17 -9.45 -3.78
C ASN A 57 28.01 -7.91 -3.73
N GLY A 58 27.65 -7.35 -2.56
CA GLY A 58 27.57 -5.90 -2.35
C GLY A 58 26.29 -5.24 -2.89
N GLN A 59 25.24 -6.02 -3.19
CA GLN A 59 23.96 -5.53 -3.72
C GLN A 59 22.78 -5.92 -2.82
N PHE A 60 21.93 -4.97 -2.48
CA PHE A 60 20.67 -5.20 -1.81
C PHE A 60 19.55 -5.42 -2.84
N GLN A 61 18.95 -6.60 -2.83
CA GLN A 61 17.85 -6.95 -3.73
C GLN A 61 16.71 -7.61 -2.96
N ILE A 62 15.51 -7.10 -3.14
CA ILE A 62 14.27 -7.66 -2.57
C ILE A 62 13.78 -8.79 -3.47
N VAL A 63 13.47 -9.94 -2.88
CA VAL A 63 12.86 -11.11 -3.54
C VAL A 63 11.36 -11.15 -3.27
N LEU A 64 10.98 -10.88 -2.03
CA LEU A 64 9.59 -10.80 -1.58
C LEU A 64 9.48 -9.68 -0.57
N CYS A 65 8.42 -8.90 -0.66
CA CYS A 65 8.09 -7.91 0.36
C CYS A 65 6.57 -7.77 0.45
N ARG A 66 6.04 -7.99 1.65
CA ARG A 66 4.65 -7.69 1.97
C ARG A 66 4.63 -6.66 3.07
N GLY A 67 3.82 -5.62 2.90
CA GLY A 67 3.75 -4.54 3.86
C GLY A 67 2.53 -3.65 3.67
N ILE A 68 2.33 -2.78 4.63
CA ILE A 68 1.34 -1.71 4.61
C ILE A 68 2.12 -0.40 4.73
N MET A 69 1.91 0.52 3.80
CA MET A 69 2.50 1.85 3.82
C MET A 69 1.77 2.76 4.83
N PRO A 70 2.35 3.88 5.28
CA PRO A 70 1.71 4.76 6.25
C PRO A 70 0.36 5.37 5.82
N ASP A 71 0.07 5.38 4.51
CA ASP A 71 -1.20 5.81 3.94
C ASP A 71 -2.21 4.65 3.78
N GLY A 72 -1.86 3.45 4.24
CA GLY A 72 -2.69 2.24 4.14
C GLY A 72 -2.48 1.44 2.85
N LEU A 73 -1.67 1.92 1.90
CA LEU A 73 -1.41 1.22 0.65
C LEU A 73 -0.72 -0.13 0.92
N LEU A 74 -1.21 -1.19 0.29
CA LEU A 74 -0.62 -2.51 0.36
C LEU A 74 0.57 -2.62 -0.60
N LEU A 75 1.70 -3.11 -0.09
CA LEU A 75 2.85 -3.52 -0.87
C LEU A 75 2.89 -5.05 -0.93
N ASN A 76 2.99 -5.64 -2.12
CA ASN A 76 3.07 -7.09 -2.29
C ASN A 76 3.91 -7.47 -3.53
N ILE A 77 5.22 -7.61 -3.28
CA ILE A 77 6.23 -8.05 -4.26
C ILE A 77 6.44 -9.57 -4.11
N PRO A 78 6.48 -10.34 -5.21
CA PRO A 78 6.34 -9.93 -6.61
C PRO A 78 4.90 -10.05 -7.16
N GLN A 79 3.91 -10.29 -6.30
CA GLN A 79 2.60 -10.75 -6.73
C GLN A 79 1.79 -9.66 -7.46
N THR A 80 1.69 -8.47 -6.88
CA THR A 80 1.01 -7.32 -7.49
C THR A 80 1.97 -6.20 -7.86
N ASP A 81 3.12 -6.14 -7.19
CA ASP A 81 4.11 -5.10 -7.36
C ASP A 81 5.42 -5.66 -7.91
N VAL A 82 6.08 -4.88 -8.75
CA VAL A 82 7.41 -5.21 -9.28
C VAL A 82 8.46 -4.93 -8.21
N ALA A 83 9.43 -5.83 -8.06
CA ALA A 83 10.57 -5.58 -7.18
C ALA A 83 11.35 -4.35 -7.65
N PRO A 84 11.78 -3.46 -6.74
CA PRO A 84 12.63 -2.34 -7.12
C PRO A 84 13.98 -2.84 -7.63
N ASP A 85 14.65 -2.00 -8.42
CA ASP A 85 16.00 -2.29 -8.89
C ASP A 85 16.96 -2.55 -7.71
N PRO A 86 17.89 -3.51 -7.82
CA PRO A 86 18.94 -3.73 -6.83
C PRO A 86 19.73 -2.46 -6.56
N ARG A 87 20.13 -2.25 -5.31
CA ARG A 87 20.95 -1.10 -4.91
C ARG A 87 22.28 -1.55 -4.32
N PRO A 88 23.41 -0.87 -4.59
CA PRO A 88 24.66 -1.16 -3.90
C PRO A 88 24.52 -0.91 -2.40
N ILE A 89 25.25 -1.70 -1.60
CA ILE A 89 25.26 -1.58 -0.13
C ILE A 89 26.32 -0.57 0.34
N GLU A 90 27.35 -0.35 -0.47
CA GLU A 90 28.39 0.66 -0.26
C GLU A 90 28.10 1.90 -1.12
N ASP A 91 28.62 3.07 -0.70
CA ASP A 91 28.42 4.37 -1.38
C ASP A 91 29.00 4.42 -2.81
#